data_AF-A0A832KLB6-F1
#
_entry.id   AF-A0A832KLB6-F1
#
_cell.length_a   1.000
_cell.length_b   1.000
_cell.length_c   1.000
_cell.angle_alpha   90.00
_cell.angle_beta   90.00
_cell.angle_gamma   90.00
#
_symmetry.space_group_name_H-M   'P 1'
#
loop_
_entity.id
_entity.type
_entity.pdbx_description
1 polymer ?
#
loop_
_entity_poly.entity_id
_entity_poly.type
_entity_poly.pdbx_seq_one_letter_code
_entity_poly.pdbx_strand_id
1 'polypeptide(L)' 'FLMEFATSLIQIIAIRSTGRKVFTIAPLHHAFELKGVAERTIVGRFTVVSWAFASLAFLLFLGTGW' A
#
# COMPACT_ATOMS: atom_id res chain seq x y z
N PHE A 1 -1.42 2.96 -4.08
CA PHE A 1 -0.96 4.34 -3.76
C PHE A 1 -0.72 4.61 -2.28
N LEU A 2 -1.74 4.73 -1.40
CA LEU A 2 -1.52 5.16 0.00
C LEU A 2 -0.55 4.25 0.79
N MET A 3 -0.67 2.93 0.58
CA MET A 3 0.27 1.94 1.12
C MET A 3 1.68 2.01 0.51
N GLU A 4 1.81 2.40 -0.76
CA GLU A 4 3.12 2.54 -1.42
C GLU A 4 3.84 3.77 -0.90
N PHE A 5 3.10 4.86 -0.68
CA PHE A 5 3.63 6.05 -0.04
C PHE A 5 4.03 5.76 1.41
N ALA A 6 3.16 5.12 2.19
CA ALA A 6 3.45 4.77 3.58
C ALA A 6 4.68 3.87 3.70
N THR A 7 4.79 2.82 2.88
CA THR A 7 5.96 1.93 2.92
C THR A 7 7.25 2.62 2.49
N SER A 8 7.21 3.47 1.47
CA SER A 8 8.37 4.26 1.03
C SER A 8 8.78 5.28 2.10
N LEU A 9 7.81 5.94 2.73
CA LEU A 9 8.07 6.92 3.78
C LEU A 9 8.67 6.25 5.03
N ILE A 10 8.10 5.14 5.48
CA ILE A 10 8.65 4.35 6.61
C ILE A 10 10.06 3.86 6.28
N GLN A 11 10.30 3.39 5.05
CA GLN A 11 11.63 2.98 4.60
C GLN A 11 12.64 4.14 4.68
N ILE A 12 12.27 5.32 4.19
CA ILE A 12 13.13 6.52 4.24
C ILE A 12 13.41 6.92 5.70
N ILE A 13 12.37 6.96 6.54
CA ILE A 13 12.49 7.31 7.96
C ILE A 13 13.40 6.32 8.68
N ALA A 14 13.25 5.02 8.45
CA ALA A 14 14.06 3.98 9.10
C ALA A 14 15.54 4.03 8.67
N ILE A 15 15.81 4.24 7.37
CA ILE A 15 17.19 4.42 6.90
C ILE A 15 17.82 5.68 7.51
N ARG A 16 17.05 6.77 7.64
CA ARG A 16 17.54 8.01 8.27
C ARG A 16 17.71 7.90 9.78
N SER A 17 16.84 7.18 10.49
CA SER A 17 16.86 7.13 11.96
C SER A 17 17.78 6.04 12.50
N THR A 18 17.74 4.84 11.90
CA THR A 18 18.40 3.64 12.42
C THR A 18 19.46 3.09 11.47
N GLY A 19 19.60 3.65 10.26
CA GLY A 19 20.56 3.18 9.25
C GLY A 19 20.20 1.81 8.68
N ARG A 20 19.03 1.26 8.99
CA ARG A 20 18.61 -0.09 8.63
C ARG A 20 17.36 -0.06 7.75
N LYS A 21 17.31 -0.95 6.77
CA LYS A 21 16.15 -1.15 5.88
C LYS A 21 15.09 -1.98 6.60
N VAL A 22 13.86 -1.50 6.69
CA VAL A 22 12.72 -2.25 7.29
C VAL A 22 12.10 -3.17 6.26
N PHE A 23 11.94 -2.69 5.04
CA PHE A 23 11.48 -3.47 3.89
C PHE A 23 12.66 -3.83 3.00
N THR A 24 12.65 -5.04 2.41
CA THR A 24 13.70 -5.48 1.46
C THR A 24 13.78 -4.51 0.28
N ILE A 25 12.62 -4.19 -0.32
CA ILE A 25 12.44 -3.23 -1.41
C ILE A 25 11.15 -2.46 -1.17
N ALA A 26 11.24 -1.14 -1.30
CA ALA A 26 10.11 -0.23 -1.35
C ALA A 26 10.27 0.61 -2.62
N PRO A 27 9.19 0.93 -3.34
CA PRO A 27 7.77 0.67 -3.03
C PRO A 27 7.32 -0.80 -3.17
N LEU A 28 6.18 -1.13 -2.55
CA LEU A 28 5.65 -2.51 -2.46
C LEU A 28 5.44 -3.21 -3.82
N HIS A 29 5.01 -2.51 -4.87
CA HIS A 29 4.76 -3.15 -6.17
C HIS A 29 6.03 -3.73 -6.79
N HIS A 30 7.17 -3.04 -6.68
CA HIS A 30 8.46 -3.56 -7.15
C HIS A 30 8.92 -4.79 -6.35
N ALA A 31 8.57 -4.87 -5.07
CA ALA A 31 8.85 -6.07 -4.29
C ALA A 31 8.07 -7.30 -4.78
N PHE A 32 6.87 -7.11 -5.35
CA PHE A 32 6.10 -8.19 -5.98
C PHE A 32 6.55 -8.50 -7.40
N GLU A 33 6.98 -7.49 -8.17
CA GLU A 33 7.53 -7.65 -9.51
C GLU A 33 8.84 -8.47 -9.49
N LEU A 34 9.73 -8.22 -8.52
CA LEU A 34 10.95 -9.01 -8.33
C LEU A 34 10.70 -10.45 -7.90
N LYS A 35 9.51 -10.76 -7.38
CA LYS A 35 9.06 -12.14 -7.12
C LYS A 35 8.45 -12.81 -8.37
N GLY A 36 8.52 -12.15 -9.53
CA GLY A 36 8.00 -12.67 -10.80
C GLY A 36 6.49 -12.55 -10.96
N VAL A 37 5.81 -11.75 -10.14
CA VAL A 37 4.36 -11.54 -10.26
C VAL A 37 4.10 -10.52 -11.36
N ALA A 38 3.23 -10.87 -12.30
CA ALA A 38 2.81 -9.95 -13.36
C ALA A 38 2.18 -8.68 -12.77
N GLU A 39 2.60 -7.53 -13.27
CA GLU A 39 2.13 -6.20 -12.83
C GLU A 39 0.60 -6.11 -12.81
N ARG A 40 -0.06 -6.65 -13.85
CA ARG A 40 -1.52 -6.69 -13.95
C ARG A 40 -2.19 -7.38 -12.76
N THR A 41 -1.59 -8.44 -12.24
CA THR A 41 -2.09 -9.18 -11.07
C THR A 41 -1.89 -8.39 -9.79
N ILE A 42 -0.77 -7.67 -9.67
CA ILE A 42 -0.47 -6.79 -8.53
C ILE A 42 -1.50 -5.65 -8.49
N VAL A 43 -1.68 -4.95 -9.62
CA VAL A 43 -2.66 -3.86 -9.76
C VAL A 43 -4.06 -4.36 -9.41
N GLY A 44 -4.49 -5.51 -9.94
CA GLY A 44 -5.81 -6.07 -9.65
C GLY A 44 -6.04 -6.34 -8.15
N ARG A 45 -5.04 -6.86 -7.43
CA ARG A 45 -5.13 -7.07 -5.97
C ARG A 45 -5.25 -5.76 -5.21
N PHE A 46 -4.47 -4.75 -5.58
CA PHE A 46 -4.56 -3.42 -4.97
C PHE A 46 -5.91 -2.77 -5.24
N THR A 47 -6.48 -2.94 -6.44
CA THR A 47 -7.81 -2.42 -6.79
C THR A 47 -8.91 -3.02 -5.92
N VAL A 48 -8.90 -4.33 -5.69
CA VAL A 48 -9.90 -4.99 -4.81
C VAL A 48 -9.83 -4.42 -3.38
N VAL A 49 -8.62 -4.26 -2.84
CA VAL A 49 -8.44 -3.65 -1.51
C VAL A 49 -8.93 -2.19 -1.50
N SER A 50 -8.60 -1.40 -2.53
CA SER A 50 -9.09 -0.03 -2.66
C SER A 50 -10.62 0.04 -2.69
N TRP A 51 -11.29 -0.84 -3.43
CA TRP A 51 -12.75 -0.92 -3.45
C TRP A 51 -13.34 -1.33 -2.10
N ALA A 52 -12.71 -2.27 -1.38
CA ALA A 52 -13.14 -2.66 -0.05
C ALA A 52 -13.11 -1.48 0.93
N PHE A 53 -11.99 -0.75 1.00
CA PHE A 53 -11.88 0.44 1.84
C PHE A 53 -12.82 1.57 1.41
N ALA A 54 -13.00 1.78 0.10
CA ALA A 54 -13.96 2.76 -0.41
C ALA A 54 -15.40 2.41 -0.02
N SER A 55 -15.79 1.13 -0.12
CA SER A 55 -17.11 0.67 0.29
C SER A 55 -17.34 0.83 1.79
N LEU A 56 -16.32 0.54 2.61
CA LEU A 56 -16.39 0.74 4.06
C LEU A 56 -16.54 2.23 4.42
N ALA A 57 -15.75 3.09 3.79
CA ALA A 57 -15.86 4.54 3.99
C ALA A 57 -17.24 5.07 3.57
N PHE A 58 -17.78 4.57 2.46
CA PHE A 58 -19.13 4.91 2.00
C PHE A 58 -20.22 4.44 2.98
N LEU A 59 -20.12 3.22 3.51
CA LEU A 59 -21.07 2.71 4.51
C LEU A 59 -21.00 3.52 5.83
N LEU A 60 -19.81 3.87 6.28
CA LEU A 60 -19.63 4.74 7.45
C LEU A 60 -20.22 6.13 7.20
N PHE A 61 -20.02 6.68 6.00
CA PHE A 61 -20.62 7.97 5.62
C PHE A 61 -22.15 7.91 5.68
N LEU A 62 -22.79 6.87 5.12
CA LEU A 62 -24.23 6.69 5.20
C LEU A 62 -24.75 6.51 6.65
N GLY A 63 -23.96 5.89 7.52
CA GLY A 63 -24.30 5.69 8.94
C GLY A 63 -24.13 6.92 9.83
N THR A 64 -23.49 8.00 9.35
CA THR A 64 -23.17 9.17 10.18
C THR A 64 -24.21 10.29 10.16
N GLY A 65 -25.35 10.12 9.46
CA GLY A 65 -26.56 10.93 9.66
C GLY A 65 -26.39 12.45 9.46
N TRP A 66 -25.43 12.87 8.63
CA TRP A 66 -25.26 14.26 8.19
C TRP A 66 -26.33 14.67 7.18
#